data_AF-I0WBG3-F1
#
_entry.id   AF-I0WBG3-F1
#
_cell.length_a   1.000
_cell.length_b   1.000
_cell.length_c   1.000
_cell.angle_alpha   90.00
_cell.angle_beta   90.00
_cell.angle_gamma   90.00
#
_symmetry.space_group_name_H-M   'P 1'
#
loop_
_entity.id
_entity.type
_entity.pdbx_description
1 polymer ?
#
loop_
_entity_poly.entity_id
_entity_poly.type
_entity_poly.pdbx_seq_one_letter_code
_entity_poly.pdbx_strand_id
1 'polypeptide(L)' 'MVQDAASPFFTTPHFDGHPSILLRASMVGDLTLQELIEVVQDAWLARASPTRAAAWLGGQRRT' A
#
# COMPACT_ATOMS: atom_id res chain seq x y z
N MET A 1 14.56 0.62 -3.60
CA MET A 1 13.16 0.95 -3.25
C MET A 1 13.18 2.22 -2.41
N VAL A 2 12.32 3.19 -2.75
CA VAL A 2 12.19 4.58 -2.22
C VAL A 2 13.35 5.57 -2.47
N GLN A 3 13.99 5.55 -3.64
CA GLN A 3 15.04 6.55 -3.97
C GLN A 3 14.86 7.27 -5.32
N ASP A 4 13.77 7.01 -6.03
CA ASP A 4 13.43 7.80 -7.21
C ASP A 4 12.57 8.99 -6.78
N ALA A 5 13.06 10.20 -7.02
CA ALA A 5 12.32 11.43 -6.76
C ALA A 5 11.04 11.52 -7.61
N ALA A 6 10.99 10.83 -8.74
CA ALA A 6 9.82 10.72 -9.60
C ALA A 6 8.80 9.68 -9.10
N SER A 7 9.11 8.90 -8.06
CA SER A 7 8.15 7.95 -7.51
C SER A 7 7.00 8.69 -6.80
N PRO A 8 5.73 8.26 -7.01
CA PRO A 8 4.61 8.78 -6.25
C PRO A 8 4.70 8.38 -4.76
N PHE A 9 5.44 7.30 -4.45
CA PHE A 9 5.65 6.81 -3.09
C PHE A 9 6.95 7.32 -2.48
N PHE A 10 6.91 7.68 -1.21
CA PHE A 10 8.07 8.12 -0.46
C PHE A 10 7.98 7.72 1.02
N THR A 11 9.06 7.91 1.76
CA THR A 11 9.09 7.81 3.22
C THR A 11 9.83 9.00 3.81
N THR A 12 9.80 9.13 5.13
CA THR A 12 10.56 10.13 5.88
C THR A 12 11.18 9.44 7.10
N PRO A 13 12.27 9.97 7.68
CA PRO A 13 12.90 9.37 8.87
C PRO A 13 11.93 9.13 10.05
N HIS A 14 10.82 9.87 10.13
CA HIS A 14 9.79 9.65 11.13
C HIS A 14 9.15 8.24 11.08
N PHE A 15 9.14 7.60 9.91
CA PHE A 15 8.56 6.27 9.69
C PHE A 15 9.61 5.15 9.68
N ASP A 16 10.85 5.44 10.08
CA ASP A 16 11.90 4.42 10.12
C ASP A 16 11.51 3.29 11.09
N GLY A 17 11.58 2.04 10.60
CA GLY A 17 11.14 0.86 11.34
C GLY A 17 9.62 0.65 11.41
N HIS A 18 8.83 1.54 10.82
CA HIS A 18 7.37 1.40 10.70
C HIS A 18 7.00 0.96 9.28
N PRO A 19 6.02 0.05 9.07
CA PRO A 19 5.63 -0.43 7.74
C PRO A 19 4.85 0.59 6.89
N SER A 20 4.89 1.88 7.26
CA SER A 20 4.14 2.93 6.55
C SER A 20 4.94 3.45 5.36
N ILE A 21 4.23 3.67 4.25
CA ILE A 21 4.69 4.44 3.11
C ILE A 21 3.76 5.63 2.91
N LEU A 22 4.27 6.71 2.33
CA LEU A 22 3.50 7.91 2.02
C LEU A 22 3.29 7.98 0.51
N LEU A 23 2.11 8.45 0.10
CA LEU A 23 1.76 8.73 -1.29
C LEU A 23 1.64 10.25 -1.47
N ARG A 24 2.28 10.79 -2.52
CA ARG A 24 2.11 12.19 -2.90
C ARG A 24 0.71 12.38 -3.49
N ALA A 25 -0.15 13.09 -2.78
CA ALA A 25 -1.54 13.32 -3.22
C ALA A 25 -1.63 13.99 -4.60
N SER A 26 -0.67 14.85 -4.97
CA SER A 26 -0.61 15.48 -6.29
C SER A 26 -0.34 14.51 -7.44
N MET A 27 0.22 13.33 -7.16
CA MET A 27 0.56 12.30 -8.13
C MET A 27 -0.39 11.09 -8.04
N VAL A 28 -1.46 11.17 -7.24
CA VAL A 28 -2.44 10.07 -7.15
C VAL A 28 -3.08 9.77 -8.51
N GLY A 29 -3.23 10.79 -9.36
CA GLY A 29 -3.77 10.66 -10.71
C GLY A 29 -2.84 9.95 -11.69
N ASP A 30 -1.57 9.77 -11.34
CA ASP A 30 -0.60 9.02 -12.15
C ASP A 30 -0.75 7.50 -11.94
N LEU A 31 -1.46 7.09 -10.88
CA LEU A 31 -1.81 5.70 -10.61
C LEU A 31 -3.12 5.35 -11.30
N THR A 32 -3.17 4.16 -11.90
CA THR A 32 -4.43 3.55 -12.28
C THR A 32 -5.25 3.21 -11.04
N LEU A 33 -6.57 3.10 -11.22
CA LEU A 33 -7.45 2.65 -10.13
C LEU A 33 -7.03 1.28 -9.58
N GLN A 34 -6.57 0.36 -10.46
CA GLN A 34 -6.13 -0.97 -10.05
C GLN A 34 -4.88 -0.88 -9.15
N GLU A 35 -3.86 -0.12 -9.54
CA GLU A 35 -2.66 0.07 -8.73
C GLU A 35 -2.99 0.70 -7.37
N LEU A 36 -3.89 1.69 -7.34
CA LEU A 36 -4.32 2.29 -6.07
C LEU A 36 -5.05 1.28 -5.18
N ILE A 37 -5.89 0.42 -5.76
CA ILE A 37 -6.57 -0.66 -5.03
C ILE A 37 -5.54 -1.62 -4.42
N GLU A 38 -4.57 -2.09 -5.20
CA GLU A 38 -3.51 -2.99 -4.74
C GLU A 38 -2.72 -2.38 -3.58
N VAL A 39 -2.33 -1.10 -3.69
CA VAL A 39 -1.61 -0.38 -2.63
C VAL A 39 -2.41 -0.31 -1.32
N VAL A 40 -3.70 0.01 -1.41
CA VAL A 40 -4.57 0.08 -0.22
C VAL A 40 -4.75 -1.30 0.41
N GLN A 41 -4.88 -2.35 -0.42
CA GLN A 41 -5.00 -3.73 0.04
C GLN A 41 -3.73 -4.20 0.76
N ASP A 42 -2.56 -3.98 0.18
CA ASP A 42 -1.27 -4.34 0.77
C ASP A 42 -1.02 -3.58 2.08
N ALA A 43 -1.33 -2.27 2.10
CA ALA A 43 -1.20 -1.47 3.31
C ALA A 43 -2.14 -1.96 4.43
N TRP A 44 -3.37 -2.36 4.08
CA TRP A 44 -4.29 -2.96 5.03
C TRP A 44 -3.80 -4.33 5.52
N LEU A 45 -3.33 -5.20 4.62
CA LEU A 45 -2.81 -6.53 4.97
C LEU A 45 -1.60 -6.46 5.90
N ALA A 46 -0.73 -5.45 5.74
CA ALA A 46 0.41 -5.23 6.63
C ALA A 46 0.01 -4.92 8.09
N ARG A 47 -1.26 -4.53 8.32
CA ARG A 47 -1.79 -4.15 9.65
C ARG A 47 -2.95 -5.02 10.12
N ALA A 48 -3.60 -5.75 9.23
CA ALA A 48 -4.75 -6.58 9.54
C ALA A 48 -4.37 -7.71 10.51
N SER A 49 -5.32 -8.11 11.36
CA SER A 49 -5.12 -9.31 12.18
C SER A 49 -5.08 -10.56 11.29
N PRO A 50 -4.36 -11.63 11.70
CA PRO A 50 -4.20 -12.83 10.89
C PRO A 50 -5.54 -13.42 10.40
N THR A 51 -6.55 -13.44 11.26
CA THR A 51 -7.90 -13.94 10.91
C THR A 51 -8.56 -13.13 9.81
N ARG A 52 -8.47 -11.79 9.87
CA ARG A 52 -9.08 -10.90 8.87
C ARG A 52 -8.34 -10.99 7.54
N ALA A 53 -7.01 -11.00 7.58
CA ALA A 53 -6.18 -11.19 6.39
C ALA A 53 -6.48 -12.53 5.71
N ALA A 54 -6.55 -13.62 6.47
CA ALA A 54 -6.87 -14.95 5.93
C ALA A 54 -8.26 -15.01 5.29
N ALA A 55 -9.28 -14.41 5.93
CA ALA A 55 -10.63 -14.34 5.37
C ALA A 55 -10.66 -13.55 4.05
N TRP A 56 -9.97 -12.42 4.00
CA TRP A 56 -9.90 -11.57 2.81
C TRP A 56 -9.18 -12.26 1.65
N LEU A 57 -8.01 -12.86 1.89
CA LEU A 57 -7.24 -13.63 0.89
C LEU A 57 -8.02 -14.86 0.39
N GLY A 58 -8.77 -15.52 1.28
CA GLY A 58 -9.65 -16.64 0.91
C GLY A 58 -10.82 -16.23 0.02
N GLY A 59 -11.29 -14.98 0.14
CA GLY A 59 -12.31 -14.40 -0.72
C GLY A 59 -11.77 -14.01 -2.10
N GLN A 60 -10.58 -13.40 -2.16
CA GLN A 60 -9.96 -12.99 -3.42
C GLN A 60 -9.61 -14.16 -4.34
N ARG A 61 -9.30 -15.35 -3.80
CA ARG A 61 -8.94 -16.54 -4.59
C ARG A 61 -10.14 -17.16 -5.34
N ARG A 62 -11.35 -16.59 -5.20
CA ARG A 62 -12.62 -17.10 -5.75
C ARG A 62 -13.20 -16.21 -6.86
N THR A 63 -12.56 -15.10 -7.18
CA THR A 63 -12.81 -14.22 -8.34
C THR A 63 -11.67 -14.36 -9.33
#